data_AF-A0AB37UBH4-F1
#
_entry.id   AF-A0AB37UBH4-F1
#
_cell.length_a   1.000
_cell.length_b   1.000
_cell.length_c   1.000
_cell.angle_alpha   90.00
_cell.angle_beta   90.00
_cell.angle_gamma   90.00
#
_symmetry.space_group_name_H-M   'P 1'
#
loop_
_entity.id
_entity.type
_entity.pdbx_description
1 polymer ?
#
loop_
_entity_poly.entity_id
_entity_poly.type
_entity_poly.pdbx_seq_one_letter_code
_entity_poly.pdbx_strand_id
1 'polypeptide(L)'
;MTMLDIQRVLNQDRLLRALTGLNRKAFDELLDSFSLLYEQSRQSQPRQRAVGGGRKARLLSTQEKLFFILFYFKCYPTFDLAGIIFDLHRSQAHEWMHRLQPILEQTLGKQLALPERKLTSVEEFVVRFPEVERVMIDGTEHPIQRPKDPQQQQRNYSGKKRRHTRFSLGSSRPRQASAGIE
;
A
#
# COMPACT_ATOMS: atom_id res chain seq x y z
N MET A 1 21.57 16.17 -5.33
CA MET A 1 20.43 16.70 -6.09
C MET A 1 19.71 15.47 -6.64
N THR A 2 18.53 15.14 -6.12
CA THR A 2 17.67 14.10 -6.71
C THR A 2 17.19 14.60 -8.07
N MET A 3 17.05 13.71 -9.06
CA MET A 3 16.56 14.12 -10.40
C MET A 3 15.14 14.69 -10.31
N LEU A 4 14.33 14.19 -9.37
CA LEU A 4 13.03 14.74 -9.03
C LEU A 4 13.14 15.89 -8.00
N ASP A 5 12.56 17.03 -8.34
CA ASP A 5 12.36 18.16 -7.43
C ASP A 5 11.07 17.97 -6.62
N ILE A 6 11.22 17.46 -5.40
CA ILE A 6 10.10 17.20 -4.49
C ILE A 6 9.43 18.50 -4.04
N GLN A 7 10.18 19.59 -3.88
CA GLN A 7 9.60 20.88 -3.44
C GLN A 7 8.67 21.44 -4.51
N ARG A 8 9.08 21.37 -5.78
CA ARG A 8 8.21 21.73 -6.91
C ARG A 8 6.92 20.93 -6.90
N VAL A 9 6.97 19.62 -6.64
CA VAL A 9 5.76 18.78 -6.58
C VAL A 9 4.87 19.19 -5.40
N LEU A 10 5.44 19.38 -4.22
CA LEU A 10 4.68 19.73 -3.02
C LEU A 10 4.00 21.11 -3.13
N ASN A 11 4.56 22.01 -3.92
CA ASN A 11 3.98 23.33 -4.18
C ASN A 11 2.90 23.32 -5.27
N GLN A 12 2.70 22.20 -5.99
CA GLN A 12 1.70 22.06 -7.04
C GLN A 12 0.72 20.93 -6.71
N ASP A 13 -0.46 21.28 -6.18
CA ASP A 13 -1.45 20.29 -5.70
C ASP A 13 -1.83 19.25 -6.77
N ARG A 14 -1.93 19.67 -8.05
CA ARG A 14 -2.15 18.76 -9.18
C ARG A 14 -1.07 17.68 -9.28
N LEU A 15 0.21 18.07 -9.20
CA LEU A 15 1.33 17.13 -9.29
C LEU A 15 1.41 16.26 -8.04
N LEU A 16 1.18 16.84 -6.86
CA LEU A 16 1.17 16.10 -5.62
C LEU A 16 0.14 14.97 -5.65
N ARG A 17 -1.11 15.26 -6.03
CA ARG A 17 -2.16 14.24 -6.18
C ARG A 17 -1.82 13.20 -7.23
N ALA A 18 -1.23 13.60 -8.36
CA ALA A 18 -0.85 12.68 -9.42
C ALA A 18 0.22 11.68 -8.93
N LEU A 19 1.20 12.16 -8.16
CA LEU A 19 2.36 11.38 -7.74
C LEU A 19 2.17 10.65 -6.41
N THR A 20 1.37 11.14 -5.48
CA THR A 20 1.19 10.53 -4.14
C THR A 20 -0.25 10.14 -3.85
N GLY A 21 -1.22 10.64 -4.62
CA GLY A 21 -2.65 10.45 -4.35
C GLY A 21 -3.22 11.40 -3.29
N LEU A 22 -2.40 12.26 -2.67
CA LEU A 22 -2.82 13.16 -1.61
C LEU A 22 -2.83 14.62 -2.06
N ASN A 23 -3.68 15.43 -1.42
CA ASN A 23 -3.57 16.89 -1.50
C ASN A 23 -2.55 17.41 -0.48
N ARG A 24 -2.20 18.70 -0.55
CA ARG A 24 -1.18 19.27 0.34
C ARG A 24 -1.48 19.11 1.83
N LYS A 25 -2.71 19.43 2.24
CA LYS A 25 -3.14 19.35 3.65
C LYS A 25 -3.05 17.91 4.18
N ALA A 26 -3.57 16.94 3.44
CA ALA A 26 -3.54 15.52 3.82
C ALA A 26 -2.11 14.98 3.86
N PHE A 27 -1.23 15.45 2.96
CA PHE A 27 0.18 15.08 2.99
C PHE A 27 0.88 15.61 4.25
N ASP A 28 0.64 16.88 4.63
CA ASP A 28 1.24 17.49 5.81
C ASP A 28 0.73 16.83 7.11
N GLU A 29 -0.58 16.55 7.22
CA GLU A 29 -1.17 15.83 8.36
C GLU A 29 -0.60 14.39 8.51
N LEU A 30 -0.38 13.71 7.38
CA LEU A 30 0.24 12.39 7.37
C LEU A 30 1.73 12.47 7.74
N LEU A 31 2.42 13.53 7.33
CA LEU A 31 3.84 13.75 7.62
C LEU A 31 4.12 13.85 9.12
N ASP A 32 3.27 14.55 9.87
CA ASP A 32 3.43 14.68 11.33
C ASP A 32 3.37 13.31 12.02
N SER A 33 2.33 12.54 11.70
CA SER A 33 2.12 11.20 12.28
C SER A 33 3.20 10.21 11.83
N PHE A 34 3.61 10.28 10.57
CA PHE A 34 4.65 9.43 9.99
C PHE A 34 6.01 9.74 10.60
N SER A 35 6.34 11.01 10.83
CA SER A 35 7.61 11.44 11.41
C SER A 35 7.81 10.88 12.81
N LEU A 36 6.77 10.94 13.65
CA LEU A 36 6.79 10.36 14.99
C LEU A 36 7.09 8.85 14.98
N LEU A 37 6.36 8.10 14.15
CA LEU A 37 6.54 6.64 14.03
C LEU A 37 7.90 6.28 13.42
N TYR A 38 8.38 7.06 12.46
CA TYR A 38 9.70 6.88 11.86
C TYR A 38 10.80 7.04 12.90
N GLU A 39 10.74 8.07 13.75
CA GLU A 39 11.71 8.27 14.83
C GLU A 39 11.70 7.15 15.86
N GLN A 40 10.51 6.68 16.27
CA GLN A 40 10.37 5.52 17.16
C GLN A 40 11.01 4.26 16.56
N SER A 41 10.80 4.02 15.27
CA SER A 41 11.39 2.87 14.56
C SER A 41 12.93 2.92 14.48
N ARG A 42 13.53 4.12 14.50
CA ARG A 42 15.00 4.29 14.53
C ARG A 42 15.61 4.00 15.90
N GLN A 43 14.86 4.23 16.98
CA GLN A 43 15.33 4.02 18.35
C GLN A 43 15.31 2.55 18.75
N SER A 44 14.37 1.76 18.21
CA SER A 44 14.19 0.34 18.55
C SER A 44 15.17 -0.63 17.86
N GLN A 45 15.94 -0.19 16.87
CA GLN A 45 16.87 -1.07 16.16
C GLN A 45 18.23 -1.17 16.88
N PRO A 46 18.72 -2.39 17.17
CA PRO A 46 20.06 -2.59 17.72
C PRO A 46 21.10 -2.08 16.70
N ARG A 47 21.98 -1.19 17.15
CA ARG A 47 22.96 -0.53 16.29
C ARG A 47 24.38 -0.89 16.70
N GLN A 48 25.20 -1.26 15.72
CA GLN A 48 26.65 -1.45 15.90
C GLN A 48 27.43 -0.12 15.91
N ARG A 49 26.86 0.97 15.35
CA ARG A 49 27.50 2.29 15.23
C ARG A 49 26.62 3.38 15.85
N ALA A 50 27.26 4.43 16.36
CA ALA A 50 26.56 5.61 16.88
C ALA A 50 25.60 6.22 15.84
N VAL A 51 24.60 6.96 16.32
CA VAL A 51 23.60 7.62 15.47
C VAL A 51 24.32 8.55 14.47
N GLY A 52 24.21 8.27 13.17
CA GLY A 52 24.87 9.07 12.13
C GLY A 52 26.27 8.61 11.73
N GLY A 53 26.82 7.54 12.33
CA GLY A 53 28.15 7.00 12.01
C GLY A 53 28.24 6.16 10.72
N GLY A 54 27.28 6.34 9.80
CA GLY A 54 27.22 5.65 8.52
C GLY A 54 27.19 6.62 7.35
N ARG A 55 27.22 6.09 6.12
CA ARG A 55 27.01 6.91 4.92
C ARG A 55 25.66 7.61 5.01
N LYS A 56 25.64 8.94 4.83
CA LYS A 56 24.40 9.71 4.82
C LYS A 56 23.47 9.16 3.74
N ALA A 57 22.23 8.88 4.12
CA ALA A 57 21.19 8.45 3.19
C ALA A 57 20.95 9.53 2.12
N ARG A 58 20.59 9.12 0.91
CA ARG A 58 20.16 10.04 -0.15
C ARG A 58 18.78 10.65 0.14
N LEU A 59 17.88 9.88 0.74
CA LEU A 59 16.63 10.37 1.33
C LEU A 59 16.92 10.88 2.74
N LEU A 60 17.19 12.18 2.87
CA LEU A 60 17.66 12.80 4.10
C LEU A 60 16.49 13.12 5.03
N SER A 61 15.47 13.82 4.54
CA SER A 61 14.34 14.27 5.35
C SER A 61 13.28 13.18 5.49
N THR A 62 12.44 13.28 6.52
CA THR A 62 11.28 12.39 6.68
C THR A 62 10.20 12.67 5.62
N GLN A 63 10.11 13.93 5.18
CA GLN A 63 9.29 14.37 4.06
C GLN A 63 9.64 13.66 2.75
N GLU A 64 10.93 13.57 2.41
CA GLU A 64 11.41 12.84 1.23
C GLU A 64 11.10 11.33 1.32
N LYS A 65 11.22 10.75 2.52
CA LYS A 65 10.90 9.33 2.76
C LYS A 65 9.40 9.06 2.60
N LEU A 66 8.55 9.90 3.18
CA LEU A 66 7.10 9.79 3.04
C LEU A 66 6.70 9.96 1.57
N PHE A 67 7.24 10.97 0.89
CA PHE A 67 7.00 11.18 -0.53
C PHE A 67 7.39 9.97 -1.36
N PHE A 68 8.59 9.40 -1.13
CA PHE A 68 9.09 8.22 -1.84
C PHE A 68 8.13 7.02 -1.70
N ILE A 69 7.69 6.71 -0.48
CA ILE A 69 6.85 5.52 -0.26
C ILE A 69 5.44 5.71 -0.84
N LEU A 70 4.86 6.91 -0.74
CA LEU A 70 3.57 7.22 -1.37
C LEU A 70 3.67 7.18 -2.88
N PHE A 71 4.74 7.74 -3.45
CA PHE A 71 5.03 7.65 -4.88
C PHE A 71 5.17 6.21 -5.35
N TYR A 72 5.87 5.38 -4.57
CA TYR A 72 6.01 3.97 -4.90
C TYR A 72 4.66 3.25 -4.95
N PHE A 73 3.77 3.46 -3.96
CA PHE A 73 2.45 2.83 -3.98
C PHE A 73 1.50 3.41 -5.04
N LYS A 74 1.64 4.70 -5.36
CA LYS A 74 0.78 5.38 -6.34
C LYS A 74 1.16 5.05 -7.78
N CYS A 75 2.45 5.08 -8.10
CA CYS A 75 2.96 4.92 -9.46
C CYS A 75 3.51 3.51 -9.74
N TYR A 76 3.73 2.70 -8.70
CA TYR A 76 4.28 1.35 -8.76
C TYR A 76 5.47 1.19 -9.73
N PRO A 77 6.49 2.08 -9.65
CA PRO A 77 7.66 1.99 -10.52
C PRO A 77 8.49 0.75 -10.21
N THR A 78 9.25 0.25 -11.19
CA THR A 78 10.32 -0.72 -10.91
C THR A 78 11.38 -0.08 -10.00
N PHE A 79 12.14 -0.88 -9.25
CA PHE A 79 13.21 -0.34 -8.39
C PHE A 79 14.32 0.35 -9.17
N ASP A 80 14.55 -0.05 -10.42
CA ASP A 80 15.50 0.61 -11.31
C ASP A 80 15.01 2.02 -11.69
N LEU A 81 13.73 2.15 -12.04
CA LEU A 81 13.13 3.45 -12.34
C LEU A 81 13.06 4.34 -11.09
N ALA A 82 12.63 3.80 -9.95
CA ALA A 82 12.64 4.51 -8.68
C ALA A 82 14.07 4.93 -8.29
N GLY A 83 15.06 4.08 -8.58
CA GLY A 83 16.48 4.37 -8.44
C GLY A 83 16.89 5.63 -9.21
N ILE A 84 16.57 5.68 -10.49
CA ILE A 84 16.88 6.82 -11.36
C ILE A 84 16.19 8.11 -10.86
N ILE A 85 14.89 8.05 -10.55
CA ILE A 85 14.10 9.23 -10.16
C ILE A 85 14.61 9.86 -8.86
N PHE A 86 14.98 9.03 -7.88
CA PHE A 86 15.42 9.48 -6.55
C PHE A 86 16.94 9.50 -6.38
N ASP A 87 17.73 9.29 -7.45
CA ASP A 87 19.20 9.21 -7.39
C ASP A 87 19.68 8.17 -6.34
N LEU A 88 19.07 6.99 -6.38
CA LEU A 88 19.31 5.82 -5.54
C LEU A 88 19.83 4.66 -6.38
N HIS A 89 20.68 3.83 -5.77
CA HIS A 89 20.93 2.51 -6.33
C HIS A 89 19.68 1.63 -6.20
N ARG A 90 19.44 0.72 -7.17
CA ARG A 90 18.31 -0.23 -7.16
C ARG A 90 18.11 -0.92 -5.81
N SER A 91 19.18 -1.42 -5.20
CA SER A 91 19.13 -2.09 -3.90
C SER A 91 18.70 -1.16 -2.77
N GLN A 92 19.07 0.13 -2.82
CA GLN A 92 18.64 1.11 -1.84
C GLN A 92 17.16 1.45 -2.01
N ALA A 93 16.65 1.57 -3.23
CA ALA A 93 15.23 1.79 -3.48
C ALA A 93 14.38 0.63 -2.91
N HIS A 94 14.84 -0.61 -3.12
CA HIS A 94 14.24 -1.81 -2.53
C HIS A 94 14.27 -1.78 -1.00
N GLU A 95 15.43 -1.50 -0.39
CA GLU A 95 15.58 -1.41 1.07
C GLU A 95 14.68 -0.32 1.66
N TRP A 96 14.63 0.86 1.05
CA TRP A 96 13.76 1.96 1.49
C TRP A 96 12.29 1.60 1.40
N MET A 97 11.86 0.96 0.31
CA MET A 97 10.47 0.55 0.16
C MET A 97 10.06 -0.38 1.30
N HIS A 98 10.83 -1.46 1.52
CA HIS A 98 10.51 -2.43 2.58
C HIS A 98 10.65 -1.87 4.00
N ARG A 99 11.56 -0.91 4.23
CA ARG A 99 11.70 -0.25 5.53
C ARG A 99 10.55 0.72 5.81
N LEU A 100 10.10 1.47 4.81
CA LEU A 100 9.11 2.53 4.99
C LEU A 100 7.67 2.01 4.89
N GLN A 101 7.42 0.93 4.15
CA GLN A 101 6.11 0.29 4.05
C GLN A 101 5.45 0.03 5.42
N PRO A 102 6.07 -0.70 6.37
CA PRO A 102 5.42 -1.02 7.65
C PRO A 102 5.16 0.23 8.49
N ILE A 103 5.99 1.27 8.34
CA ILE A 103 5.81 2.55 9.04
C ILE A 103 4.59 3.27 8.46
N LEU A 104 4.49 3.36 7.13
CA LEU A 104 3.35 3.95 6.44
C LEU A 104 2.06 3.20 6.78
N GLU A 105 2.08 1.86 6.76
CA GLU A 105 0.91 1.03 7.11
C GLU A 105 0.47 1.29 8.56
N GLN A 106 1.41 1.42 9.51
CA GLN A 106 1.07 1.79 10.89
C GLN A 106 0.52 3.23 10.98
N THR A 107 1.09 4.18 10.24
CA THR A 107 0.58 5.57 10.22
C THR A 107 -0.84 5.62 9.69
N LEU A 108 -1.11 4.97 8.55
CA LEU A 108 -2.43 4.91 7.94
C LEU A 108 -3.42 4.10 8.79
N GLY A 109 -2.97 3.02 9.44
CA GLY A 109 -3.77 2.24 10.37
C GLY A 109 -4.21 3.05 11.60
N LYS A 110 -3.32 3.86 12.17
CA LYS A 110 -3.68 4.82 13.23
C LYS A 110 -4.65 5.90 12.76
N GLN A 111 -4.55 6.30 11.50
CA GLN A 111 -5.48 7.25 10.87
C GLN A 111 -6.75 6.59 10.30
N LEU A 112 -6.98 5.29 10.52
CA LEU A 112 -8.12 4.52 10.00
C LEU A 112 -8.28 4.63 8.46
N ALA A 113 -7.18 4.85 7.73
CA ALA A 113 -7.19 5.10 6.29
C ALA A 113 -6.96 3.84 5.44
N LEU A 114 -6.74 2.67 6.06
CA LEU A 114 -6.60 1.40 5.35
C LEU A 114 -7.98 0.72 5.23
N PRO A 115 -8.41 0.30 4.03
CA PRO A 115 -9.57 -0.56 3.91
C PRO A 115 -9.27 -1.90 4.60
N GLU A 116 -10.22 -2.39 5.40
CA GLU A 116 -10.12 -3.71 6.01
C GLU A 116 -9.98 -4.78 4.91
N ARG A 117 -8.86 -5.52 4.95
CA ARG A 117 -8.47 -6.43 3.85
C ARG A 117 -9.05 -7.84 4.00
N LYS A 118 -9.64 -8.18 5.14
CA LYS A 118 -10.16 -9.52 5.43
C LYS A 118 -11.46 -9.39 6.22
N LEU A 119 -12.50 -10.01 5.70
CA LEU A 119 -13.71 -10.35 6.44
C LEU A 119 -13.59 -11.83 6.76
N THR A 120 -13.75 -12.18 8.02
CA THR A 120 -13.57 -13.54 8.52
C THR A 120 -14.87 -14.32 8.60
N SER A 121 -16.01 -13.65 8.51
CA SER A 121 -17.33 -14.29 8.53
C SER A 121 -18.33 -13.63 7.59
N VAL A 122 -19.43 -14.32 7.30
CA VAL A 122 -20.52 -13.81 6.48
C VAL A 122 -21.31 -12.74 7.23
N GLU A 123 -21.44 -12.88 8.54
CA GLU A 123 -22.09 -11.91 9.42
C GLU A 123 -21.34 -10.57 9.40
N GLU A 124 -20.00 -10.61 9.47
CA GLU A 124 -19.13 -9.43 9.34
C GLU A 124 -19.31 -8.76 7.97
N PHE A 125 -19.45 -9.56 6.90
CA PHE A 125 -19.74 -9.07 5.56
C PHE A 125 -21.11 -8.39 5.47
N VAL A 126 -22.18 -8.99 6.02
CA VAL A 126 -23.54 -8.44 5.98
C VAL A 126 -23.65 -7.13 6.77
N VAL A 127 -23.05 -7.07 7.97
CA VAL A 127 -23.00 -5.85 8.78
C VAL A 127 -22.24 -4.74 8.07
N ARG A 128 -21.12 -5.08 7.39
CA ARG A 128 -20.27 -4.10 6.72
C ARG A 128 -20.87 -3.60 5.40
N PHE A 129 -21.57 -4.46 4.69
CA PHE A 129 -22.12 -4.17 3.36
C PHE A 129 -23.65 -4.38 3.33
N PRO A 130 -24.42 -3.63 4.12
CA PRO A 130 -25.88 -3.81 4.20
C PRO A 130 -26.59 -3.52 2.87
N GLU A 131 -25.97 -2.71 2.01
CA GLU A 131 -26.48 -2.35 0.68
C GLU A 131 -26.11 -3.37 -0.42
N VAL A 132 -25.30 -4.39 -0.11
CA VAL A 132 -24.99 -5.46 -1.07
C VAL A 132 -26.14 -6.45 -1.12
N GLU A 133 -26.98 -6.29 -2.13
CA GLU A 133 -28.14 -7.16 -2.33
C GLU A 133 -27.77 -8.50 -2.99
N ARG A 134 -26.71 -8.52 -3.83
CA ARG A 134 -26.25 -9.73 -4.52
C ARG A 134 -24.74 -9.90 -4.46
N VAL A 135 -24.34 -11.10 -4.04
CA VAL A 135 -22.96 -11.59 -4.12
C VAL A 135 -22.90 -12.61 -5.25
N MET A 136 -22.03 -12.37 -6.23
CA MET A 136 -21.79 -13.29 -7.34
C MET A 136 -20.45 -13.98 -7.11
N ILE A 137 -20.49 -15.28 -6.85
CA ILE A 137 -19.28 -16.09 -6.81
C ILE A 137 -18.95 -16.44 -8.25
N ASP A 138 -17.88 -15.89 -8.78
CA ASP A 138 -17.38 -16.30 -10.08
C ASP A 138 -16.71 -17.67 -9.90
N GLY A 139 -17.36 -18.71 -10.43
CA GLY A 139 -16.88 -20.09 -10.37
C GLY A 139 -15.60 -20.33 -11.18
N THR A 140 -14.99 -19.27 -11.71
CA THR A 140 -13.71 -19.33 -12.42
C THR A 140 -12.58 -19.62 -11.43
N GLU A 141 -12.08 -20.84 -11.50
CA GLU A 141 -10.90 -21.28 -10.76
C GLU A 141 -9.62 -20.76 -11.40
N HIS A 142 -8.94 -19.83 -10.72
CA HIS A 142 -7.64 -19.31 -11.16
C HIS A 142 -6.49 -20.15 -10.58
N PRO A 143 -5.56 -20.64 -11.41
CA PRO A 143 -4.40 -21.40 -10.93
C PRO A 143 -3.50 -20.53 -10.07
N ILE A 144 -3.02 -21.09 -8.95
CA ILE A 144 -2.06 -20.45 -8.06
C ILE A 144 -0.81 -21.31 -7.90
N GLN A 145 0.28 -20.69 -7.45
CA GLN A 145 1.47 -21.44 -7.02
C GLN A 145 1.12 -22.32 -5.82
N ARG A 146 1.60 -23.56 -5.81
CA ARG A 146 1.40 -24.51 -4.71
C ARG A 146 1.85 -23.87 -3.38
N PRO A 147 0.94 -23.67 -2.40
CA PRO A 147 1.31 -23.19 -1.08
C PRO A 147 2.27 -24.16 -0.39
N LYS A 148 3.22 -23.63 0.41
CA LYS A 148 4.15 -24.45 1.19
C LYS A 148 3.52 -24.99 2.49
N ASP A 149 2.54 -24.27 3.02
CA ASP A 149 1.80 -24.66 4.22
C ASP A 149 0.81 -25.82 3.91
N PRO A 150 0.90 -26.97 4.60
CA PRO A 150 0.07 -28.14 4.34
C PRO A 150 -1.44 -27.87 4.42
N GLN A 151 -1.88 -27.05 5.38
CA GLN A 151 -3.30 -26.75 5.55
C GLN A 151 -3.84 -25.94 4.36
N GLN A 152 -3.10 -24.91 3.93
CA GLN A 152 -3.45 -24.12 2.75
C GLN A 152 -3.33 -24.92 1.45
N GLN A 153 -2.40 -25.87 1.39
CA GLN A 153 -2.27 -26.77 0.25
C GLN A 153 -3.55 -27.58 0.05
N GLN A 154 -4.04 -28.21 1.12
CA GLN A 154 -5.28 -29.00 1.07
C GLN A 154 -6.49 -28.14 0.73
N ARG A 155 -6.61 -26.95 1.33
CA ARG A 155 -7.72 -26.01 1.08
C ARG A 155 -7.79 -25.51 -0.36
N ASN A 156 -6.65 -25.27 -0.99
CA ASN A 156 -6.60 -24.68 -2.33
C ASN A 156 -6.52 -25.73 -3.45
N TYR A 157 -6.49 -27.03 -3.14
CA TYR A 157 -6.39 -28.06 -4.17
C TYR A 157 -7.74 -28.30 -4.86
N SER A 158 -7.81 -28.07 -6.17
CA SER A 158 -8.98 -28.40 -6.98
C SER A 158 -8.86 -29.80 -7.56
N GLY A 159 -9.78 -30.68 -7.15
CA GLY A 159 -9.93 -32.02 -7.75
C GLY A 159 -10.32 -31.95 -9.23
N LYS A 160 -11.11 -30.95 -9.62
CA LYS A 160 -11.57 -30.76 -11.01
C LYS A 160 -10.44 -30.34 -11.94
N LYS A 161 -9.63 -29.35 -11.54
CA LYS A 161 -8.50 -28.83 -12.33
C LYS A 161 -7.19 -29.57 -12.09
N ARG A 162 -7.18 -30.50 -11.12
CA ARG A 162 -6.02 -31.27 -10.65
C ARG A 162 -4.81 -30.40 -10.32
N ARG A 163 -5.06 -29.22 -9.73
CA ARG A 163 -4.03 -28.22 -9.36
C ARG A 163 -4.55 -27.30 -8.26
N HIS A 164 -3.66 -26.49 -7.68
CA HIS A 164 -4.07 -25.51 -6.69
C HIS A 164 -4.71 -24.30 -7.38
N THR A 165 -5.92 -23.93 -6.98
CA THR A 165 -6.70 -22.84 -7.56
C THR A 165 -7.33 -21.96 -6.49
N ARG A 166 -7.75 -20.76 -6.87
CA ARG A 166 -8.59 -19.87 -6.06
C ARG A 166 -9.77 -19.38 -6.88
N PHE A 167 -10.91 -19.21 -6.21
CA PHE A 167 -12.10 -18.57 -6.77
C PHE A 167 -12.06 -17.06 -6.55
N SER A 168 -12.56 -16.31 -7.51
CA SER A 168 -12.84 -14.88 -7.41
C SER A 168 -14.27 -14.67 -6.88
N LEU A 169 -14.45 -13.65 -6.05
CA LEU A 169 -15.76 -13.20 -5.58
C LEU A 169 -16.02 -11.80 -6.12
N GLY A 170 -17.16 -11.58 -6.77
CA GLY A 170 -17.66 -10.28 -7.16
C GLY A 170 -18.90 -9.91 -6.36
N SER A 171 -19.09 -8.63 -6.04
CA SER A 171 -20.34 -8.13 -5.46
C SER A 171 -20.87 -6.98 -6.32
N SER A 172 -22.19 -6.89 -6.43
CA SER A 172 -22.85 -5.84 -7.19
C SER A 172 -23.92 -5.18 -6.34
N ARG A 173 -24.03 -3.86 -6.44
CA ARG A 173 -25.21 -3.11 -5.99
C ARG A 173 -26.12 -2.86 -7.20
N PRO A 174 -27.46 -2.86 -7.05
CA PRO A 174 -28.34 -2.44 -8.13
C PRO A 174 -28.01 -1.00 -8.52
N ARG A 175 -28.05 -0.69 -9.82
CA ARG A 175 -28.18 0.71 -10.25
C ARG A 175 -29.52 1.21 -9.70
N GLN A 176 -29.52 2.30 -8.94
CA GLN A 176 -30.74 3.06 -8.73
C GLN A 176 -31.28 3.40 -10.12
N ALA A 177 -32.45 2.86 -10.48
CA ALA A 177 -33.18 3.35 -11.62
C ALA A 177 -33.46 4.83 -11.35
N SER A 178 -32.86 5.71 -12.14
CA SER A 178 -33.26 7.11 -12.22
C SER A 178 -34.75 7.13 -12.48
N ALA A 179 -35.53 7.46 -11.45
CA ALA A 179 -36.93 7.80 -11.59
C ALA A 179 -37.01 8.86 -12.69
N GLY A 180 -37.79 8.58 -13.73
CA GLY A 180 -38.08 9.54 -14.78
C GLY A 180 -38.63 10.81 -14.14
N ILE A 181 -37.99 11.92 -14.48
CA ILE A 181 -38.60 13.25 -14.33
C ILE A 181 -39.41 13.43 -15.61
N GLU A 182 -40.73 13.23 -15.51
CA GLU A 182 -41.69 14.00 -16.30
C GLU A 182 -41.86 15.37 -15.66
#